data_AF-A0A226F5U9-F1
#
_entry.id   AF-A0A226F5U9-F1
#
_cell.length_a   1.000
_cell.length_b   1.000
_cell.length_c   1.000
_cell.angle_alpha   90.00
_cell.angle_beta   90.00
_cell.angle_gamma   90.00
#
_symmetry.space_group_name_H-M   'P 1'
#
loop_
_entity.id
_entity.type
_entity.pdbx_description
1 polymer ?
#
loop_
_entity_poly.entity_id
_entity_poly.type
_entity_poly.pdbx_seq_one_letter_code
_entity_poly.pdbx_strand_id
1 'polypeptide(L)'
;MVTPVVVGYYHSTFAFLQVYVLIWYLEILKRIQIGGRRNRGRKQIVGNRISTPNLHPYFENTDNEGTFLETSSKDLIDLYAQVGVQVKDFSKLFGCWMTMDIGHSVLRIIFSGYFIASLLGRDDPMLMQIVQNFLTVMVYFYLVVMVAKRGSELGAKSDEIVNDLDALIRREGLNGGGEFKLSGIRVRTKFMVLDLGIVIPIVATITTNLLVLIQFHSGTRGENCDCGNNTLIE
;
A
#
# COMPACT_ATOMS: atom_id res chain seq x y z
N MET A 1 -31.51 -8.55 -15.78
CA MET A 1 -30.05 -8.65 -15.55
C MET A 1 -29.59 -7.39 -14.82
N VAL A 2 -29.48 -7.46 -13.49
CA VAL A 2 -29.13 -6.31 -12.62
C VAL A 2 -27.77 -6.60 -11.97
N THR A 3 -26.76 -6.87 -12.80
CA THR A 3 -25.41 -7.24 -12.37
C THR A 3 -24.36 -6.11 -12.35
N PRO A 4 -24.50 -4.93 -12.99
CA PRO A 4 -23.36 -4.01 -13.09
C PRO A 4 -23.12 -3.18 -11.82
N VAL A 5 -24.15 -2.80 -11.07
CA VAL A 5 -23.99 -1.89 -9.91
C VAL A 5 -23.43 -2.62 -8.69
N VAL A 6 -23.91 -3.85 -8.45
CA VAL A 6 -23.53 -4.66 -7.28
C VAL A 6 -22.04 -5.03 -7.32
N VAL A 7 -21.49 -5.32 -8.51
CA VAL A 7 -20.06 -5.63 -8.69
C VAL A 7 -19.17 -4.43 -8.34
N GLY A 8 -19.59 -3.22 -8.69
CA GLY A 8 -18.85 -2.00 -8.33
C GLY A 8 -18.76 -1.77 -6.82
N TYR A 9 -19.84 -2.07 -6.09
CA TYR A 9 -19.88 -1.96 -4.63
C TYR A 9 -18.98 -2.98 -3.93
N TYR A 10 -18.97 -4.23 -4.40
CA TYR A 10 -18.07 -5.25 -3.87
C TYR A 10 -16.60 -4.90 -4.12
N HIS A 11 -16.28 -4.35 -5.29
CA HIS A 11 -14.92 -3.92 -5.61
C HIS A 11 -14.42 -2.80 -4.70
N SER A 12 -15.23 -1.75 -4.49
CA SER A 12 -14.83 -0.67 -3.57
C SER A 12 -14.68 -1.17 -2.13
N THR A 13 -15.64 -1.97 -1.65
CA THR A 13 -15.60 -2.56 -0.31
C THR A 13 -14.36 -3.44 -0.12
N PHE A 14 -13.99 -4.21 -1.15
CA PHE A 14 -12.82 -5.07 -1.12
C PHE A 14 -11.51 -4.28 -1.03
N ALA A 15 -11.36 -3.20 -1.80
CA ALA A 15 -10.19 -2.33 -1.72
C ALA A 15 -10.04 -1.70 -0.31
N PHE A 16 -11.14 -1.27 0.30
CA PHE A 16 -11.13 -0.77 1.69
C PHE A 16 -10.77 -1.85 2.70
N LEU A 17 -11.31 -3.06 2.55
CA LEU A 17 -10.99 -4.21 3.41
C LEU A 17 -9.49 -4.53 3.33
N GLN A 18 -8.91 -4.50 2.13
CA GLN A 18 -7.49 -4.77 1.91
C GLN A 18 -6.60 -3.73 2.60
N VAL A 19 -6.93 -2.44 2.47
CA VAL A 19 -6.24 -1.36 3.18
C VAL A 19 -6.38 -1.54 4.70
N TYR A 20 -7.59 -1.83 5.18
CA TYR A 20 -7.86 -2.05 6.60
C TYR A 20 -7.00 -3.18 7.17
N VAL A 21 -6.92 -4.32 6.47
CA VAL A 21 -6.10 -5.46 6.89
C VAL A 21 -4.62 -5.11 6.89
N LEU A 22 -4.11 -4.37 5.89
CA LEU A 22 -2.73 -3.89 5.88
C LEU A 22 -2.41 -2.97 7.06
N ILE A 23 -3.34 -2.07 7.40
CA ILE A 23 -3.22 -1.18 8.57
C ILE A 23 -3.21 -1.99 9.86
N TRP A 24 -4.09 -2.98 9.97
CA TRP A 24 -4.16 -3.86 11.14
C TRP A 24 -2.85 -4.63 11.35
N TYR A 25 -2.27 -5.19 10.28
CA TYR A 25 -0.95 -5.85 10.35
C TYR A 25 0.16 -4.87 10.76
N LEU A 26 0.16 -3.65 10.21
CA LEU A 26 1.09 -2.59 10.61
C LEU A 26 0.98 -2.26 12.10
N GLU A 27 -0.23 -2.24 12.65
CA GLU A 27 -0.46 -1.96 14.05
C GLU A 27 0.05 -3.09 14.96
N ILE A 28 -0.19 -4.35 14.58
CA ILE A 28 0.36 -5.50 15.31
C ILE A 28 1.89 -5.46 15.33
N LEU A 29 2.51 -5.19 14.18
CA LEU A 29 3.97 -5.06 14.09
C LEU A 29 4.49 -3.92 14.99
N LYS A 30 3.81 -2.77 15.02
CA LYS A 30 4.17 -1.68 15.95
C LYS A 30 4.05 -2.09 17.41
N ARG A 31 3.00 -2.83 17.79
CA ARG A 31 2.82 -3.31 19.18
C ARG A 31 3.95 -4.25 19.58
N ILE A 32 4.35 -5.17 18.69
CA ILE A 32 5.49 -6.06 18.89
C ILE A 32 6.78 -5.25 19.05
N GLN A 33 7.01 -4.25 18.19
CA GLN A 33 8.18 -3.37 18.28
C GLN A 33 8.25 -2.60 19.61
N ILE A 34 7.13 -2.02 20.03
CA ILE A 34 7.04 -1.29 21.30
C ILE A 34 7.29 -2.23 22.49
N GLY A 35 6.71 -3.43 22.47
CA GLY A 35 6.97 -4.47 23.48
C GLY A 35 8.44 -4.87 23.56
N GLY A 36 9.07 -5.10 22.40
CA GLY A 36 10.50 -5.39 22.29
C GLY A 36 11.39 -4.25 22.81
N ARG A 37 11.10 -3.00 22.44
CA ARG A 37 11.84 -1.82 22.92
C ARG A 37 11.68 -1.59 24.42
N ARG A 38 10.48 -1.79 24.97
CA ARG A 38 10.20 -1.66 26.41
C ARG A 38 10.99 -2.70 27.21
N ASN A 39 11.05 -3.93 26.74
CA ASN A 39 11.86 -4.99 27.35
C ASN A 39 13.37 -4.71 27.25
N ARG A 40 13.84 -4.10 26.15
CA ARG A 40 15.23 -3.66 25.98
C ARG A 40 15.62 -2.55 26.98
N GLY A 41 14.75 -1.56 27.19
CA GLY A 41 14.99 -0.47 28.14
C GLY A 41 14.98 -0.95 29.60
N ARG A 42 14.06 -1.86 29.96
CA ARG A 42 13.94 -2.38 31.33
C ARG A 42 15.14 -3.22 31.76
N LYS A 43 15.68 -4.08 30.87
CA LYS A 43 16.90 -4.86 31.16
C LYS A 43 18.16 -4.01 31.29
N GLN A 44 18.21 -2.83 30.64
CA GLN A 44 19.33 -1.91 30.75
C GLN A 44 19.37 -1.20 32.13
N ILE A 45 18.21 -1.02 32.76
CA ILE A 45 18.07 -0.42 34.10
C ILE A 45 18.36 -1.45 35.21
N VAL A 46 18.01 -2.73 35.01
CA VAL A 46 18.29 -3.78 36.01
C VAL A 46 19.79 -4.13 36.10
N GLY A 47 20.57 -3.89 35.04
CA GLY A 47 22.02 -4.10 35.03
C GLY A 47 22.85 -2.97 35.62
N ASN A 48 22.26 -1.81 35.92
CA ASN A 48 22.99 -0.67 36.46
C ASN A 48 22.12 0.05 37.50
N ARG A 49 22.45 -0.09 38.79
CA ARG A 49 21.84 0.69 39.87
C ARG A 49 22.08 2.18 39.63
N ILE A 50 21.15 2.83 38.94
CA ILE A 50 21.08 4.29 38.90
C ILE A 50 19.63 4.65 39.17
N SER A 51 19.41 5.21 40.36
CA SER A 51 18.19 5.90 40.73
C SER A 51 18.02 7.10 39.80
N THR A 52 17.00 7.07 38.94
CA THR A 52 16.52 8.27 38.23
C THR A 52 15.06 8.54 38.56
N PRO A 53 14.67 9.83 38.59
CA PRO A 53 13.49 10.30 39.29
C PRO A 53 12.20 9.97 38.55
N ASN A 54 11.13 9.88 39.33
CA ASN A 54 9.75 9.69 38.90
C ASN A 54 9.35 10.72 37.83
N LEU A 55 9.24 10.27 36.58
CA LEU A 55 8.43 10.95 35.58
C LEU A 55 7.04 10.31 35.64
N HIS A 56 6.08 11.09 36.14
CA HIS A 56 4.69 10.70 36.28
C HIS A 56 4.11 10.32 34.91
N PRO A 57 3.59 9.09 34.72
CA PRO A 57 2.85 8.74 33.51
C PRO A 57 1.54 9.52 33.50
N TYR A 58 1.19 10.11 32.36
CA TYR A 58 -0.01 10.94 32.16
C TYR A 58 -1.29 10.12 31.94
N PHE A 59 -1.26 8.80 32.16
CA PHE A 59 -2.44 7.95 32.12
C PHE A 59 -2.45 7.06 33.36
N GLU A 60 -3.37 7.42 34.24
CA GLU A 60 -3.70 6.75 35.49
C GLU A 60 -4.23 5.34 35.18
N ASN A 61 -3.51 4.35 35.70
CA ASN A 61 -3.91 2.96 35.69
C ASN A 61 -5.29 2.82 36.34
N THR A 62 -6.25 2.32 35.57
CA THR A 62 -7.37 1.56 36.11
C THR A 62 -7.07 0.08 35.86
N ASP A 63 -6.28 -0.47 36.77
CA ASP A 63 -6.43 -1.78 37.39
C ASP A 63 -7.04 -2.88 36.51
N ASN A 64 -6.20 -3.47 35.66
CA ASN A 64 -6.17 -4.92 35.35
C ASN A 64 -4.96 -5.29 34.43
N GLU A 65 -3.84 -4.56 34.54
CA GLU A 65 -2.66 -4.73 33.67
C GLU A 65 -1.48 -5.43 34.38
N GLY A 66 -1.77 -6.21 35.43
CA GLY A 66 -0.76 -6.91 36.24
C GLY A 66 -0.29 -8.26 35.68
N THR A 67 -1.01 -8.85 34.73
CA THR A 67 -0.77 -10.24 34.28
C THR A 67 -0.18 -10.36 32.87
N PHE A 68 0.00 -9.26 32.15
CA PHE A 68 0.50 -9.29 30.77
C PHE A 68 2.01 -9.00 30.65
N LEU A 69 2.68 -8.71 31.77
CA LEU A 69 3.97 -8.00 31.80
C LEU A 69 5.17 -8.84 32.22
N GLU A 70 5.16 -10.11 31.87
CA GLU A 70 6.37 -10.96 31.81
C GLU A 70 6.35 -11.83 30.55
N THR A 71 5.91 -11.26 29.42
CA THR A 71 6.01 -11.92 28.12
C THR A 71 7.49 -12.16 27.86
N SER A 72 7.90 -13.43 27.98
CA SER A 72 9.28 -13.85 27.80
C SER A 72 9.72 -13.44 26.40
N SER A 73 10.99 -13.12 26.19
CA SER A 73 11.53 -12.83 24.85
C SER A 73 11.17 -13.94 23.84
N LYS A 74 10.99 -15.17 24.33
CA LYS A 74 10.48 -16.33 23.58
C LYS A 74 9.03 -16.14 23.09
N ASP A 75 8.14 -15.59 23.89
CA ASP A 75 6.74 -15.37 23.55
C ASP A 75 6.59 -14.28 22.47
N LEU A 76 7.46 -13.25 22.51
CA LEU A 76 7.54 -12.22 21.46
C LEU A 76 8.03 -12.80 20.13
N ILE A 77 9.01 -13.71 20.17
CA ILE A 77 9.53 -14.41 18.99
C ILE A 77 8.46 -15.33 18.42
N ASP A 78 7.74 -16.08 19.26
CA ASP A 78 6.69 -16.99 18.84
C ASP A 78 5.49 -16.22 18.24
N LEU A 79 5.10 -15.11 18.86
CA LEU A 79 4.08 -14.21 18.32
C LEU A 79 4.49 -13.65 16.96
N TYR A 80 5.76 -13.23 16.80
CA TYR A 80 6.27 -12.75 15.51
C TYR A 80 6.26 -13.87 14.45
N ALA A 81 6.67 -15.09 14.80
CA ALA A 81 6.62 -16.24 13.91
C ALA A 81 5.18 -16.56 13.47
N GLN A 82 4.22 -16.52 14.41
CA GLN A 82 2.81 -16.73 14.13
C GLN A 82 2.24 -15.64 13.20
N VAL A 83 2.56 -14.37 13.44
CA VAL A 83 2.17 -13.26 12.55
C VAL A 83 2.78 -13.48 11.17
N GLY A 84 4.04 -13.89 11.07
CA GLY A 84 4.70 -14.19 9.79
C GLY A 84 3.98 -15.28 8.99
N VAL A 85 3.56 -16.37 9.65
CA VAL A 85 2.77 -17.44 9.03
C VAL A 85 1.41 -16.92 8.56
N GLN A 86 0.71 -16.13 9.39
CA GLN A 86 -0.58 -15.55 9.04
C GLN A 86 -0.48 -14.60 7.83
N VAL A 87 0.53 -13.73 7.78
CA VAL A 87 0.73 -12.85 6.62
C VAL A 87 1.03 -13.66 5.37
N LYS A 88 1.81 -14.75 5.48
CA LYS A 88 2.11 -15.63 4.36
C LYS A 88 0.84 -16.32 3.83
N ASP A 89 0.00 -16.86 4.70
CA ASP A 89 -1.25 -17.51 4.32
C ASP A 89 -2.26 -16.50 3.73
N PHE A 90 -2.35 -15.31 4.34
CA PHE A 90 -3.12 -14.20 3.79
C PHE A 90 -2.66 -13.83 2.39
N SER A 91 -1.34 -13.67 2.17
CA SER A 91 -0.79 -13.33 0.85
C SER A 91 -1.07 -14.42 -0.20
N LYS A 92 -1.14 -15.69 0.21
CA LYS A 92 -1.43 -16.82 -0.69
C LYS A 92 -2.91 -16.84 -1.10
N LEU A 93 -3.82 -16.56 -0.16
CA LEU A 93 -5.27 -16.56 -0.39
C LEU A 93 -5.72 -15.30 -1.14
N PHE A 94 -5.29 -14.13 -0.66
CA PHE A 94 -5.77 -12.85 -1.16
C PHE A 94 -4.86 -12.23 -2.22
N GLY A 95 -3.65 -12.78 -2.44
CA GLY A 95 -2.72 -12.21 -3.42
C GLY A 95 -3.27 -12.16 -4.84
N CYS A 96 -4.04 -13.18 -5.26
CA CYS A 96 -4.69 -13.19 -6.58
C CYS A 96 -5.75 -12.09 -6.69
N TRP A 97 -6.61 -11.99 -5.66
CA TRP A 97 -7.65 -10.96 -5.58
C TRP A 97 -7.07 -9.56 -5.57
N MET A 98 -5.99 -9.35 -4.83
CA MET A 98 -5.26 -8.09 -4.76
C MET A 98 -4.64 -7.71 -6.12
N THR A 99 -4.07 -8.67 -6.85
CA THR A 99 -3.57 -8.42 -8.21
C THR A 99 -4.70 -8.12 -9.19
N MET A 100 -5.85 -8.78 -9.04
CA MET A 100 -7.04 -8.50 -9.86
C MET A 100 -7.59 -7.10 -9.57
N ASP A 101 -7.60 -6.68 -8.30
CA ASP A 101 -8.04 -5.36 -7.85
C ASP A 101 -7.17 -4.23 -8.40
N ILE A 102 -5.85 -4.39 -8.30
CA ILE A 102 -4.87 -3.46 -8.89
C ILE A 102 -5.02 -3.43 -10.41
N GLY A 103 -5.12 -4.61 -11.05
CA GLY A 103 -5.28 -4.72 -12.51
C GLY A 103 -6.56 -4.04 -12.99
N HIS A 104 -7.68 -4.25 -12.31
CA HIS A 104 -8.94 -3.59 -12.61
C HIS A 104 -8.86 -2.06 -12.43
N SER A 105 -8.20 -1.60 -11.36
CA SER A 105 -7.98 -0.16 -11.11
C SER A 105 -7.14 0.48 -12.22
N VAL A 106 -6.05 -0.17 -12.65
CA VAL A 106 -5.20 0.32 -13.75
C VAL A 106 -5.98 0.36 -15.06
N LEU A 107 -6.74 -0.70 -15.36
CA LEU A 107 -7.55 -0.78 -16.57
C LEU A 107 -8.60 0.35 -16.61
N ARG A 108 -9.24 0.65 -15.48
CA ARG A 108 -10.17 1.77 -15.33
C ARG A 108 -9.50 3.11 -15.58
N ILE A 109 -8.29 3.32 -15.06
CA ILE A 109 -7.54 4.56 -15.28
C ILE A 109 -7.20 4.73 -16.77
N ILE A 110 -6.74 3.67 -17.45
CA ILE A 110 -6.41 3.70 -18.88
C ILE A 110 -7.65 4.05 -19.71
N PHE A 111 -8.78 3.36 -19.46
CA PHE A 111 -10.02 3.64 -20.20
C PHE A 111 -10.55 5.04 -19.94
N SER A 112 -10.58 5.50 -18.68
CA SER A 112 -11.01 6.86 -18.37
C SER A 112 -10.08 7.92 -18.96
N GLY A 113 -8.78 7.69 -18.98
CA GLY A 113 -7.82 8.56 -19.67
C GLY A 113 -8.09 8.66 -21.18
N TYR A 114 -8.39 7.52 -21.82
CA TYR A 114 -8.80 7.48 -23.22
C TYR A 114 -10.11 8.25 -23.49
N PHE A 115 -11.13 8.07 -22.64
CA PHE A 115 -12.39 8.82 -22.75
C PHE A 115 -12.18 10.32 -22.59
N ILE A 116 -11.34 10.76 -21.64
CA ILE A 116 -11.00 12.18 -21.46
C ILE A 116 -10.36 12.73 -22.73
N ALA A 117 -9.36 12.04 -23.28
CA ALA A 117 -8.69 12.47 -24.52
C ALA A 117 -9.66 12.55 -25.71
N SER A 118 -10.54 11.55 -25.86
CA SER A 118 -11.54 11.52 -26.93
C SER A 118 -12.60 12.62 -26.78
N LEU A 119 -13.03 12.94 -25.54
CA LEU A 119 -14.01 13.99 -25.26
C LEU A 119 -13.44 15.40 -25.43
N LEU A 120 -12.18 15.63 -25.06
CA LEU A 120 -11.48 16.91 -25.32
C LEU A 120 -11.35 17.22 -26.80
N GLY A 121 -11.48 16.18 -27.64
CA GLY A 121 -11.38 16.27 -29.07
C GLY A 121 -12.62 16.70 -29.82
N ARG A 122 -13.77 16.79 -29.15
CA ARG A 122 -15.06 17.18 -29.76
C ARG A 122 -15.28 18.69 -29.67
N ASP A 123 -16.02 19.24 -30.64
CA ASP A 123 -16.33 20.67 -30.68
C ASP A 123 -17.28 21.11 -29.54
N ASP A 124 -18.16 20.21 -29.09
CA ASP A 124 -19.02 20.40 -27.91
C ASP A 124 -18.65 19.41 -26.79
N PRO A 125 -17.69 19.76 -25.91
CA PRO A 125 -17.27 18.87 -24.83
C PRO A 125 -18.35 18.77 -23.74
N MET A 126 -18.81 17.55 -23.46
CA MET A 126 -19.64 17.26 -22.28
C MET A 126 -18.80 17.35 -21.01
N LEU A 127 -18.58 18.57 -20.50
CA LEU A 127 -17.75 18.86 -19.33
C LEU A 127 -18.06 17.98 -18.11
N MET A 128 -19.34 17.69 -17.87
CA MET A 128 -19.77 16.85 -16.74
C MET A 128 -19.19 15.43 -16.85
N GLN A 129 -19.13 14.84 -18.05
CA GLN A 129 -18.54 13.52 -18.26
C GLN A 129 -17.02 13.55 -18.11
N ILE A 130 -16.37 14.64 -18.53
CA ILE A 130 -14.93 14.83 -18.36
C ILE A 130 -14.59 14.89 -16.87
N VAL A 131 -15.30 15.72 -16.10
CA VAL A 131 -15.10 15.84 -14.64
C VAL A 131 -15.33 14.50 -13.94
N GLN A 132 -16.38 13.77 -14.31
CA GLN A 132 -16.67 12.46 -13.73
C GLN A 132 -15.53 11.45 -14.02
N ASN A 133 -15.05 11.38 -15.25
CA ASN A 133 -13.94 10.50 -15.62
C ASN A 133 -12.63 10.90 -14.94
N PHE A 134 -12.37 12.21 -14.84
CA PHE A 134 -11.18 12.72 -14.16
C PHE A 134 -11.19 12.38 -12.66
N LEU A 135 -12.32 12.60 -11.98
CA LEU A 135 -12.49 12.24 -10.57
C LEU A 135 -12.33 10.73 -10.37
N THR A 136 -12.86 9.93 -11.31
CA THR A 136 -12.68 8.47 -11.30
C THR A 136 -11.21 8.09 -11.38
N VAL A 137 -10.45 8.67 -12.32
CA VAL A 137 -8.99 8.46 -12.43
C VAL A 137 -8.28 8.82 -11.12
N MET A 138 -8.60 9.98 -10.53
CA MET A 138 -7.98 10.43 -9.28
C MET A 138 -8.25 9.46 -8.12
N VAL A 139 -9.48 8.97 -7.97
CA VAL A 139 -9.84 8.04 -6.90
C VAL A 139 -9.14 6.69 -7.07
N TYR A 140 -9.19 6.07 -8.25
CA TYR A 140 -8.53 4.79 -8.49
C TYR A 140 -7.01 4.91 -8.38
N PHE A 141 -6.43 5.99 -8.88
CA PHE A 141 -5.00 6.25 -8.73
C PHE A 141 -4.60 6.38 -7.27
N TYR A 142 -5.38 7.13 -6.49
CA TYR A 142 -5.18 7.27 -5.05
C TYR A 142 -5.25 5.92 -4.31
N LEU A 143 -6.20 5.05 -4.66
CA LEU A 143 -6.31 3.72 -4.07
C LEU A 143 -5.06 2.88 -4.36
N VAL A 144 -4.60 2.84 -5.63
CA VAL A 144 -3.38 2.13 -6.02
C VAL A 144 -2.16 2.63 -5.24
N VAL A 145 -1.98 3.96 -5.16
CA VAL A 145 -0.88 4.58 -4.42
C VAL A 145 -0.97 4.27 -2.93
N MET A 146 -2.15 4.35 -2.33
CA MET A 146 -2.33 4.07 -0.90
C MET A 146 -1.97 2.63 -0.58
N VAL A 147 -2.49 1.67 -1.36
CA VAL A 147 -2.20 0.24 -1.17
C VAL A 147 -0.70 -0.03 -1.34
N ALA A 148 -0.06 0.51 -2.39
CA ALA A 148 1.36 0.35 -2.62
C ALA A 148 2.22 0.97 -1.50
N LYS A 149 1.86 2.18 -1.04
CA LYS A 149 2.52 2.87 0.06
C LYS A 149 2.43 2.08 1.36
N ARG A 150 1.26 1.53 1.70
CA ARG A 150 1.07 0.72 2.91
C ARG A 150 1.80 -0.63 2.82
N GLY A 151 1.82 -1.26 1.65
CA GLY A 151 2.61 -2.46 1.41
C GLY A 151 4.11 -2.23 1.62
N SER A 152 4.63 -1.12 1.08
CA SER A 152 6.04 -0.71 1.24
C SER A 152 6.39 -0.41 2.70
N GLU A 153 5.53 0.35 3.39
CA GLU A 153 5.70 0.69 4.81
C GLU A 153 5.71 -0.56 5.71
N LEU A 154 4.86 -1.55 5.40
CA LEU A 154 4.82 -2.83 6.11
C LEU A 154 6.13 -3.59 5.95
N GLY A 155 6.66 -3.67 4.72
CA GLY A 155 7.95 -4.31 4.45
C GLY A 155 9.10 -3.64 5.20
N ALA A 156 9.20 -2.31 5.10
CA ALA A 156 10.26 -1.54 5.77
C ALA A 156 10.22 -1.68 7.29
N LYS A 157 9.04 -1.60 7.91
CA LYS A 157 8.88 -1.79 9.36
C LYS A 157 9.16 -3.22 9.80
N SER A 158 8.76 -4.20 9.01
CA SER A 158 9.08 -5.58 9.32
C SER A 158 10.59 -5.83 9.28
N ASP A 159 11.30 -5.27 8.31
CA ASP A 159 12.76 -5.37 8.22
C ASP A 159 13.44 -4.71 9.44
N GLU A 160 12.94 -3.56 9.92
CA GLU A 160 13.41 -2.93 11.15
C GLU A 160 13.20 -3.82 12.39
N ILE A 161 12.00 -4.42 12.52
CA ILE A 161 11.67 -5.30 13.65
C ILE A 161 12.54 -6.55 13.65
N VAL A 162 12.80 -7.15 12.49
CA VAL A 162 13.69 -8.32 12.36
C VAL A 162 15.09 -7.99 12.86
N ASN A 163 15.63 -6.83 12.49
CA ASN A 163 16.95 -6.40 12.95
C ASN A 163 16.97 -6.17 14.47
N ASP A 164 15.92 -5.55 15.03
CA ASP A 164 15.78 -5.35 16.48
C ASP A 164 15.66 -6.69 17.23
N LEU A 165 14.94 -7.68 16.67
CA LEU A 165 14.72 -8.98 17.27
C LEU A 165 15.96 -9.89 17.17
N ASP A 166 16.67 -9.86 16.04
CA ASP A 166 17.96 -10.56 15.85
C ASP A 166 19.02 -10.06 16.84
N ALA A 167 19.06 -8.74 17.07
CA ALA A 167 19.94 -8.14 18.09
C ALA A 167 19.60 -8.61 19.52
N LEU A 168 18.32 -8.82 19.82
CA LEU A 168 17.89 -9.37 21.12
C LEU A 168 18.28 -10.85 21.27
N ILE A 169 18.08 -11.67 20.24
CA ILE A 169 18.46 -13.10 20.24
C ILE A 169 19.96 -13.26 20.47
N ARG A 170 20.78 -12.49 19.74
CA ARG A 170 22.24 -12.46 19.91
C ARG A 170 22.66 -12.09 21.32
N ARG A 171 21.94 -11.14 21.95
CA ARG A 171 22.25 -10.68 23.31
C ARG A 171 21.87 -11.68 24.39
N GLU A 172 20.78 -12.42 24.22
CA GLU A 172 20.31 -13.41 25.19
C GLU A 172 21.05 -14.75 25.11
N GLY A 173 21.99 -14.92 24.17
CA GLY A 173 22.72 -16.18 24.01
C GLY A 173 21.80 -17.35 23.65
N LEU A 174 20.59 -17.06 23.14
CA LEU A 174 19.61 -18.06 22.73
C LEU A 174 20.01 -18.82 21.45
N ASN A 175 21.19 -18.54 20.89
CA ASN A 175 21.83 -19.27 19.79
C ASN A 175 22.33 -20.66 20.21
N GLY A 176 21.53 -21.41 20.96
CA GLY A 176 21.70 -22.84 21.18
C GLY A 176 21.33 -23.62 19.91
N GLY A 177 22.20 -23.59 18.89
CA GLY A 177 22.28 -24.62 17.86
C GLY A 177 21.35 -24.55 16.63
N GLY A 178 20.40 -23.61 16.58
CA GLY A 178 19.53 -23.42 15.40
C GLY A 178 19.62 -21.99 14.87
N GLU A 179 20.04 -21.83 13.62
CA GLU A 179 20.09 -20.53 12.94
C GLU A 179 18.65 -20.03 12.69
N PHE A 180 18.02 -19.39 13.67
CA PHE A 180 16.71 -18.76 13.52
C PHE A 180 16.84 -17.52 12.63
N LYS A 181 16.81 -17.74 11.31
CA LYS A 181 16.86 -16.66 10.33
C LYS A 181 15.47 -16.02 10.20
N LEU A 182 15.21 -15.02 11.05
CA LEU A 182 14.04 -14.16 10.93
C LEU A 182 14.08 -13.44 9.57
N SER A 183 13.01 -13.56 8.79
CA SER A 183 12.86 -12.85 7.52
C SER A 183 11.88 -11.70 7.70
N GLY A 184 12.15 -10.60 7.00
CA GLY A 184 11.19 -9.52 6.83
C GLY A 184 9.90 -10.04 6.22
N ILE A 185 8.78 -9.62 6.80
CA ILE A 185 7.44 -9.89 6.31
C ILE A 185 7.17 -8.92 5.16
N ARG A 186 7.16 -9.44 3.95
CA ARG A 186 6.76 -8.70 2.75
C ARG A 186 5.51 -9.34 2.17
N VAL A 187 4.53 -8.51 1.81
CA VAL A 187 3.34 -8.98 1.07
C VAL A 187 3.78 -9.24 -0.36
N ARG A 188 4.11 -10.50 -0.64
CA ARG A 188 4.45 -10.96 -1.99
C ARG A 188 3.22 -11.62 -2.59
N THR A 189 2.66 -11.03 -3.63
CA THR A 189 1.68 -11.71 -4.47
C THR A 189 2.41 -12.65 -5.43
N LYS A 190 1.69 -13.59 -6.04
CA LYS A 190 2.25 -14.54 -7.01
C LYS A 190 2.93 -13.85 -8.21
N PHE A 191 2.49 -12.64 -8.53
CA PHE A 191 2.92 -11.89 -9.71
C PHE A 191 3.80 -10.67 -9.36
N MET A 192 3.69 -10.12 -8.15
CA MET A 192 4.35 -8.86 -7.81
C MET A 192 4.59 -8.67 -6.31
N VAL A 193 5.68 -8.00 -5.95
CA VAL A 193 5.92 -7.53 -4.57
C VAL A 193 5.21 -6.21 -4.39
N LEU A 194 4.39 -6.10 -3.35
CA LEU A 194 3.56 -4.92 -3.12
C LEU A 194 4.37 -3.75 -2.55
N ASP A 195 5.00 -3.01 -3.46
CA ASP A 195 5.87 -1.89 -3.17
C ASP A 195 5.50 -0.66 -4.03
N LEU A 196 5.94 0.52 -3.59
CA LEU A 196 5.74 1.78 -4.29
C LEU A 196 6.33 1.76 -5.70
N GLY A 197 7.34 0.90 -5.95
CA GLY A 197 7.93 0.69 -7.27
C GLY A 197 6.93 0.26 -8.35
N ILE A 198 5.78 -0.31 -7.99
CA ILE A 198 4.69 -0.68 -8.91
C ILE A 198 4.01 0.56 -9.50
N VAL A 199 3.94 1.66 -8.74
CA VAL A 199 3.23 2.87 -9.14
C VAL A 199 3.95 3.54 -10.31
N ILE A 200 5.29 3.48 -10.34
CA ILE A 200 6.13 4.13 -11.35
C ILE A 200 5.78 3.66 -12.78
N PRO A 201 5.83 2.35 -13.12
CA PRO A 201 5.47 1.89 -14.47
C PRO A 201 4.01 2.15 -14.82
N ILE A 202 3.08 2.13 -13.84
CA ILE A 202 1.67 2.47 -14.06
C ILE A 202 1.55 3.94 -14.49
N VAL A 203 2.14 4.87 -13.73
CA VAL A 203 2.16 6.30 -14.05
C VAL A 203 2.79 6.53 -15.41
N ALA A 204 3.96 5.94 -15.66
CA ALA A 204 4.67 6.07 -16.94
C ALA A 204 3.81 5.61 -18.12
N THR A 205 3.10 4.49 -17.97
CA THR A 205 2.19 3.97 -19.01
C THR A 205 1.03 4.92 -19.27
N ILE A 206 0.40 5.44 -18.22
CA ILE A 206 -0.72 6.39 -18.34
C ILE A 206 -0.27 7.69 -19.00
N THR A 207 0.85 8.27 -18.54
CA THR A 207 1.39 9.51 -19.10
C THR A 207 1.78 9.33 -20.56
N THR A 208 2.45 8.22 -20.90
CA THR A 208 2.83 7.92 -22.29
C THR A 208 1.60 7.79 -23.18
N ASN A 209 0.59 7.02 -22.75
CA ASN A 209 -0.65 6.84 -23.51
C ASN A 209 -1.41 8.15 -23.71
N LEU A 210 -1.49 9.00 -22.67
CA LEU A 210 -2.13 10.32 -22.78
C LEU A 210 -1.37 11.24 -23.75
N LEU A 211 -0.04 11.25 -23.69
CA LEU A 211 0.79 12.08 -24.56
C LEU A 211 0.62 11.68 -26.02
N VAL A 212 0.64 10.38 -26.31
CA VAL A 212 0.39 9.83 -27.65
C VAL A 212 -1.00 10.23 -28.16
N LEU A 213 -2.04 10.13 -27.33
CA LEU A 213 -3.40 10.52 -27.73
C LEU A 213 -3.52 12.02 -28.03
N ILE A 214 -2.89 12.88 -27.22
CA ILE A 214 -2.86 14.32 -27.45
C ILE A 214 -2.17 14.63 -28.79
N GLN A 215 -1.04 13.97 -29.08
CA GLN A 215 -0.31 14.16 -30.34
C GLN A 215 -1.18 13.80 -31.55
N PHE A 216 -1.82 12.63 -31.52
CA PHE A 216 -2.73 12.22 -32.61
C PHE A 216 -3.85 13.22 -32.84
N HIS A 217 -4.44 13.77 -31.77
CA HIS A 217 -5.56 14.70 -31.90
C HIS A 217 -5.13 16.12 -32.30
N SER A 218 -3.91 16.54 -31.96
CA SER A 218 -3.33 17.80 -32.42
C SER A 218 -2.99 17.79 -33.92
N GLY A 219 -2.59 16.63 -34.46
CA GLY A 219 -2.28 16.46 -35.88
C GLY A 219 -3.51 16.65 -36.77
N THR A 220 -4.66 16.11 -36.37
CA THR A 220 -5.92 16.21 -37.14
C THR A 220 -6.51 17.62 -37.16
N ARG A 221 -6.21 18.45 -36.16
CA ARG A 221 -6.75 19.81 -36.06
C ARG A 221 -6.01 20.84 -36.94
N GLY A 222 -4.84 20.47 -37.46
CA GLY A 222 -4.01 21.31 -38.34
C GLY A 222 -4.25 21.14 -39.84
N GLU A 223 -5.04 20.15 -40.27
CA GLU A 223 -5.28 19.83 -41.70
C GLU A 223 -6.56 20.41 -42.30
N ASN A 224 -7.22 21.38 -41.64
CA ASN A 224 -8.08 22.34 -42.36
C ASN A 224 -7.20 23.47 -42.93
N CYS A 225 -6.21 23.10 -43.73
CA CYS A 225 -5.56 24.04 -44.63
C CYS A 225 -6.51 24.25 -45.81
N ASP A 226 -7.03 25.47 -45.85
CA ASP A 226 -7.73 26.15 -46.92
C ASP A 226 -7.16 25.80 -48.31
N CYS A 227 -7.68 24.74 -48.93
CA CYS A 227 -7.40 24.41 -50.32
C CYS A 227 -8.20 25.36 -51.22
N GLY A 228 -7.60 26.53 -51.47
CA GLY A 228 -7.64 27.17 -52.77
C GLY A 228 -8.99 27.77 -53.14
N ASN A 229 -9.25 28.96 -52.62
CA ASN A 229 -10.13 29.93 -53.24
C ASN A 229 -9.48 30.41 -54.56
N ASN A 230 -9.56 29.60 -55.62
CA ASN A 230 -9.18 30.01 -56.97
C ASN A 230 -10.42 30.50 -57.72
N THR A 231 -10.54 31.82 -57.73
CA THR A 231 -11.06 32.67 -58.79
C THR A 231 -11.24 31.99 -60.16
N LEU A 232 -12.46 32.05 -60.69
CA LEU A 232 -12.69 32.13 -62.14
C LEU A 232 -13.64 33.31 -62.39
N ILE A 233 -13.02 34.47 -62.54
CA ILE A 233 -13.54 35.61 -63.28
C ILE A 233 -13.05 35.39 -64.72
N GLU A 234 -13.96 35.01 -65.60
CA GLU A 234 -14.16 35.50 -66.98
C GLU A 234 -15.22 34.66 -67.69
#